data_AF-G0TS72-F1
#
_entry.id   AF-G0TS72-F1
#
_cell.length_a   1.000
_cell.length_b   1.000
_cell.length_c   1.000
_cell.angle_alpha   90.00
_cell.angle_beta   90.00
_cell.angle_gamma   90.00
#
_symmetry.space_group_name_H-M   'P 1'
#
loop_
_entity.id
_entity.type
_entity.pdbx_description
1 polymer ?
#
loop_
_entity_poly.entity_id
_entity_poly.type
_entity_poly.pdbx_seq_one_letter_code
_entity_poly.pdbx_strand_id
1 'polypeptide(L)'
;MVGESWSLSFSTQRLTNVLYFGLHTHFPNLLTVQCFSGRLAVSLFNMLSLPTPMSFAERLSIQAICEARRQYLAAHLVPLYANTNPAELWNNIVKFREQGNGESGDSLESYDELRLSYRSYRNMVYSLVFHISPEEEQEASTEEREARKRLYFSHPFLSPATFLAFPRAEDGTIAAVPMYAFAAKRLLLYRLRIKLELVARVLPPSLQDPATKVINHLLCPPSASSPLSNGLTQEDIENFLLDLVPNLRLVRDMPPWMQPYYLCHASRKFMFMCDTRNTGAVAIDAMMRSDVFSELLRMFESDAQDAITAFPEGCTVDVTATLVKSDAAADDTVAALVLAFEGDGSDLDDMYTVRILDEEVLLQVRRSQLHWNSGSTEFLAQDVLSMDNWFSLALMSRIYEHFTSLDLDGDGVLTVEELSRYCESGFTRLVVERVFECHVPQSSKRHVMDYKTYLDFVIATEHAATMPAMKYIWSILDLEETKSFVSVDTLRCFCKEVANELIANGLMTDISAQSILSEVIDMINPKWHEWVELEDIVNSGHQATVLPILLSYRNFYAYDCREQTAAVANDEYA
;
A
#
# COMPACT_ATOMS: atom_id res chain seq x y z
N MET A 1 -26.87 -18.67 -6.88
CA MET A 1 -25.55 -19.34 -6.86
C MET A 1 -24.55 -18.21 -6.97
N VAL A 2 -24.02 -17.86 -5.80
CA VAL A 2 -23.32 -16.63 -5.46
C VAL A 2 -21.88 -17.03 -5.19
N GLY A 3 -20.91 -16.22 -5.65
CA GLY A 3 -19.50 -16.38 -5.30
C GLY A 3 -18.64 -16.90 -6.44
N GLU A 4 -18.34 -16.06 -7.42
CA GLU A 4 -17.03 -16.10 -8.06
C GLU A 4 -16.35 -14.76 -7.75
N SER A 5 -15.33 -14.84 -6.91
CA SER A 5 -14.40 -13.76 -6.62
C SER A 5 -13.75 -13.32 -7.93
N TRP A 6 -13.92 -12.06 -8.31
CA TRP A 6 -13.18 -11.48 -9.42
C TRP A 6 -11.73 -11.25 -8.98
N SER A 7 -10.93 -12.33 -8.96
CA SER A 7 -9.48 -12.24 -8.89
C SER A 7 -8.98 -11.65 -10.20
N LEU A 8 -8.82 -10.33 -10.23
CA LEU A 8 -8.28 -9.60 -11.37
C LEU A 8 -6.78 -9.89 -11.52
N SER A 9 -6.48 -11.04 -12.14
CA SER A 9 -5.18 -11.39 -12.69
C SER A 9 -4.85 -10.42 -13.82
N PHE A 10 -4.07 -9.38 -13.54
CA PHE A 10 -3.62 -8.40 -14.53
C PHE A 10 -2.13 -8.55 -14.80
N SER A 11 -1.77 -8.90 -16.04
CA SER A 11 -0.38 -8.96 -16.48
C SER A 11 0.30 -7.59 -16.36
N THR A 12 1.39 -7.55 -15.61
CA THR A 12 2.06 -6.38 -15.02
C THR A 12 2.76 -5.46 -16.03
N GLN A 13 2.98 -5.88 -17.28
CA GLN A 13 3.93 -5.22 -18.19
C GLN A 13 3.32 -4.28 -19.26
N ARG A 14 2.03 -4.38 -19.61
CA ARG A 14 1.41 -3.49 -20.62
C ARG A 14 0.62 -2.32 -20.02
N LEU A 15 0.24 -2.38 -18.75
CA LEU A 15 -0.52 -1.32 -18.06
C LEU A 15 0.35 -0.19 -17.50
N THR A 16 1.63 -0.45 -17.23
CA THR A 16 2.60 0.55 -16.78
C THR A 16 2.70 1.70 -17.79
N ASN A 17 2.83 1.43 -19.09
CA ASN A 17 2.97 2.50 -20.09
C ASN A 17 1.70 3.37 -20.29
N VAL A 18 0.50 2.85 -20.00
CA VAL A 18 -0.76 3.61 -20.08
C VAL A 18 -1.03 4.42 -18.79
N LEU A 19 -0.56 3.92 -17.64
CA LEU A 19 -0.51 4.67 -16.37
C LEU A 19 0.45 5.88 -16.47
N TYR A 20 1.58 5.73 -17.16
CA TYR A 20 2.62 6.76 -17.28
C TYR A 20 2.14 8.05 -17.98
N PHE A 21 1.29 7.96 -19.02
CA PHE A 21 0.86 9.13 -19.79
C PHE A 21 -0.42 9.81 -19.26
N GLY A 22 -1.36 9.05 -18.70
CA GLY A 22 -2.64 9.60 -18.22
C GLY A 22 -2.55 10.41 -16.92
N LEU A 23 -1.57 10.08 -16.07
CA LEU A 23 -1.34 10.76 -14.80
C LEU A 23 -0.62 12.12 -14.96
N HIS A 24 0.12 12.34 -16.05
CA HIS A 24 0.84 13.59 -16.30
C HIS A 24 0.07 14.63 -17.12
N THR A 25 -0.95 14.21 -17.89
CA THR A 25 -1.57 15.08 -18.91
C THR A 25 -2.99 15.54 -18.59
N HIS A 26 -3.73 14.83 -17.73
CA HIS A 26 -5.16 15.13 -17.51
C HIS A 26 -5.64 15.04 -16.05
N PHE A 27 -4.79 15.42 -15.09
CA PHE A 27 -5.23 15.83 -13.75
C PHE A 27 -5.28 17.38 -13.60
N PRO A 28 -5.93 18.17 -14.47
CA PRO A 28 -6.32 19.50 -14.04
C PRO A 28 -7.47 19.32 -13.05
N ASN A 29 -7.11 19.38 -11.78
CA ASN A 29 -7.95 19.88 -10.69
C ASN A 29 -9.47 19.89 -10.96
N LEU A 30 -10.15 18.78 -10.63
CA LEU A 30 -11.62 18.73 -10.53
C LEU A 30 -12.17 19.84 -9.60
N LEU A 31 -11.33 20.37 -8.70
CA LEU A 31 -11.69 21.43 -7.74
C LEU A 31 -11.24 22.85 -8.14
N THR A 32 -10.27 23.00 -9.04
CA THR A 32 -9.84 24.36 -9.45
C THR A 32 -10.81 24.96 -10.47
N VAL A 33 -11.55 24.12 -11.19
CA VAL A 33 -12.59 24.59 -12.12
C VAL A 33 -13.84 25.09 -11.37
N GLN A 34 -14.16 24.56 -10.19
CA GLN A 34 -15.27 25.06 -9.36
C GLN A 34 -14.88 26.16 -8.37
N CYS A 35 -13.67 26.16 -7.80
CA CYS A 35 -13.25 27.19 -6.84
C CYS A 35 -12.58 28.44 -7.44
N PHE A 36 -12.08 28.39 -8.68
CA PHE A 36 -11.29 29.51 -9.22
C PHE A 36 -11.72 29.91 -10.63
N SER A 37 -12.43 31.04 -10.70
CA SER A 37 -12.51 31.82 -11.93
C SER A 37 -11.11 32.32 -12.32
N GLY A 38 -10.48 31.65 -13.28
CA GLY A 38 -9.75 32.24 -14.42
C GLY A 38 -8.47 33.07 -14.22
N ARG A 39 -7.99 33.42 -13.01
CA ARG A 39 -6.73 34.19 -12.86
C ARG A 39 -5.78 33.76 -11.74
N LEU A 40 -6.26 33.05 -10.72
CA LEU A 40 -5.46 32.69 -9.54
C LEU A 40 -4.62 31.41 -9.70
N ALA A 41 -5.10 30.43 -10.49
CA ALA A 41 -4.39 29.18 -10.73
C ALA A 41 -3.03 29.37 -11.44
N VAL A 42 -2.96 30.34 -12.37
CA VAL A 42 -1.73 30.68 -13.11
C VAL A 42 -0.73 31.46 -12.22
N SER A 43 -1.22 32.21 -11.24
CA SER A 43 -0.39 32.93 -10.26
C SER A 43 0.30 31.98 -9.29
N LEU A 44 -0.42 30.96 -8.79
CA LEU A 44 0.13 29.94 -7.89
C LEU A 44 1.19 29.06 -8.57
N PHE A 45 1.00 28.71 -9.85
CA PHE A 45 1.95 27.87 -10.59
C PHE A 45 3.29 28.59 -10.85
N ASN A 46 3.26 29.91 -11.12
CA ASN A 46 4.47 30.70 -11.34
C ASN A 46 5.22 31.10 -10.05
N MET A 47 4.55 31.10 -8.88
CA MET A 47 5.20 31.46 -7.61
C MET A 47 5.99 30.31 -6.97
N LEU A 48 5.77 29.06 -7.40
CA LEU A 48 6.38 27.87 -6.76
C LEU A 48 7.66 27.40 -7.46
N SER A 49 8.07 28.06 -8.54
CA SER A 49 9.25 27.68 -9.35
C SER A 49 10.57 28.31 -8.91
N LEU A 50 10.63 29.11 -7.84
CA LEU A 50 11.89 29.67 -7.31
C LEU A 50 11.82 29.83 -5.77
N PRO A 51 12.93 29.65 -5.03
CA PRO A 51 12.97 29.82 -3.58
C PRO A 51 13.11 31.31 -3.24
N THR A 52 12.09 32.11 -3.50
CA THR A 52 11.99 33.46 -2.93
C THR A 52 11.37 33.36 -1.53
N PRO A 53 11.93 34.05 -0.52
CA PRO A 53 11.32 34.09 0.81
C PRO A 53 9.96 34.79 0.70
N MET A 54 8.90 34.00 0.80
CA MET A 54 7.52 34.46 0.79
C MET A 54 7.24 35.29 2.05
N SER A 55 6.54 36.41 1.88
CA SER A 55 6.19 37.31 2.99
C SER A 55 5.21 36.65 3.97
N PHE A 56 5.17 37.14 5.21
CA PHE A 56 4.26 36.61 6.24
C PHE A 56 2.78 36.71 5.84
N ALA A 57 2.39 37.81 5.19
CA ALA A 57 1.02 38.01 4.71
C ALA A 57 0.63 37.03 3.58
N GLU A 58 1.56 36.74 2.66
CA GLU A 58 1.35 35.75 1.60
C GLU A 58 1.21 34.34 2.16
N ARG A 59 2.00 33.96 3.17
CA ARG A 59 1.89 32.64 3.84
C ARG A 59 0.53 32.45 4.51
N LEU A 60 0.06 33.46 5.26
CA LEU A 60 -1.25 33.40 5.91
C LEU A 60 -2.39 33.28 4.89
N SER A 61 -2.30 34.03 3.78
CA SER A 61 -3.28 33.95 2.69
C SER A 61 -3.34 32.55 2.08
N ILE A 62 -2.18 31.95 1.78
CA ILE A 62 -2.12 30.61 1.21
C ILE A 62 -2.63 29.56 2.21
N GLN A 63 -2.26 29.67 3.49
CA GLN A 63 -2.76 28.77 4.53
C GLN A 63 -4.29 28.83 4.65
N ALA A 64 -4.88 30.03 4.61
CA ALA A 64 -6.34 30.20 4.61
C ALA A 64 -7.00 29.55 3.38
N ILE A 65 -6.37 29.66 2.20
CA ILE A 65 -6.84 29.00 0.98
C ILE A 65 -6.78 27.47 1.11
N CYS A 66 -5.72 26.93 1.71
CA CYS A 66 -5.58 25.48 1.94
C CYS A 66 -6.69 24.97 2.85
N GLU A 67 -6.94 25.68 3.95
CA GLU A 67 -7.97 25.30 4.91
C GLU A 67 -9.37 25.41 4.31
N ALA A 68 -9.66 26.47 3.55
CA ALA A 68 -10.91 26.60 2.81
C ALA A 68 -11.11 25.45 1.80
N ARG A 69 -10.06 25.04 1.08
CA ARG A 69 -10.11 23.88 0.18
C ARG A 69 -10.39 22.58 0.95
N ARG A 70 -9.74 22.37 2.10
CA ARG A 70 -9.96 21.19 2.96
C ARG A 70 -11.40 21.14 3.47
N GLN A 71 -11.93 22.26 3.96
CA GLN A 71 -13.32 22.38 4.41
C GLN A 71 -14.31 22.11 3.28
N TYR A 72 -14.05 22.64 2.09
CA TYR A 72 -14.86 22.36 0.91
C TYR A 72 -14.86 20.86 0.57
N LEU A 73 -13.68 20.24 0.50
CA LEU A 73 -13.53 18.81 0.24
C LEU A 73 -14.25 17.95 1.27
N ALA A 74 -14.08 18.25 2.55
CA ALA A 74 -14.73 17.53 3.64
C ALA A 74 -16.26 17.63 3.55
N ALA A 75 -16.80 18.83 3.25
CA ALA A 75 -18.24 19.03 3.09
C ALA A 75 -18.84 18.33 1.86
N HIS A 76 -18.04 18.06 0.83
CA HIS A 76 -18.50 17.47 -0.43
C HIS A 76 -18.04 16.01 -0.63
N LEU A 77 -17.45 15.39 0.40
CA LEU A 77 -16.95 14.02 0.32
C LEU A 77 -18.07 13.00 0.08
N VAL A 78 -19.18 13.12 0.79
CA VAL A 78 -20.33 12.20 0.69
C VAL A 78 -20.95 12.24 -0.72
N PRO A 79 -21.34 13.41 -1.29
CA PRO A 79 -21.80 13.50 -2.67
C PRO A 79 -20.79 12.96 -3.69
N LEU A 80 -19.50 13.20 -3.47
CA LEU A 80 -18.45 12.72 -4.36
C LEU A 80 -18.36 11.19 -4.35
N TYR A 81 -18.49 10.56 -3.18
CA TYR A 81 -18.45 9.11 -3.05
C TYR A 81 -19.66 8.44 -3.69
N ALA A 82 -20.85 9.04 -3.58
CA ALA A 82 -22.04 8.58 -4.30
C ALA A 82 -21.80 8.61 -5.81
N ASN A 83 -21.40 9.76 -6.36
CA ASN A 83 -21.20 9.94 -7.81
C ASN A 83 -20.03 9.14 -8.40
N THR A 84 -19.21 8.51 -7.55
CA THR A 84 -18.04 7.71 -7.94
C THR A 84 -18.15 6.26 -7.49
N ASN A 85 -19.34 5.82 -7.06
CA ASN A 85 -19.61 4.46 -6.64
C ASN A 85 -19.53 3.49 -7.85
N PRO A 86 -18.70 2.42 -7.77
CA PRO A 86 -18.54 1.47 -8.87
C PRO A 86 -19.80 0.65 -9.14
N ALA A 87 -20.53 0.23 -8.10
CA ALA A 87 -21.80 -0.48 -8.27
C ALA A 87 -22.85 0.40 -8.95
N GLU A 88 -22.94 1.68 -8.56
CA GLU A 88 -23.85 2.62 -9.21
C GLU A 88 -23.47 2.88 -10.67
N LEU A 89 -22.18 3.03 -10.97
CA LEU A 89 -21.67 3.12 -12.34
C LEU A 89 -22.07 1.89 -13.16
N TRP A 90 -21.88 0.68 -12.61
CA TRP A 90 -22.24 -0.56 -13.28
C TRP A 90 -23.76 -0.68 -13.51
N ASN A 91 -24.57 -0.36 -12.50
CA ASN A 91 -26.02 -0.35 -12.61
C ASN A 91 -26.50 0.61 -13.70
N ASN A 92 -25.89 1.80 -13.81
CA ASN A 92 -26.19 2.75 -14.88
C ASN A 92 -25.76 2.22 -16.26
N ILE A 93 -24.61 1.55 -16.37
CA ILE A 93 -24.17 0.90 -17.62
C ILE A 93 -25.20 -0.14 -18.07
N VAL A 94 -25.61 -1.01 -17.16
CA VAL A 94 -26.61 -2.05 -17.42
C VAL A 94 -27.96 -1.40 -17.80
N LYS A 95 -28.37 -0.32 -17.13
CA LYS A 95 -29.63 0.40 -17.41
C LYS A 95 -29.67 1.04 -18.80
N PHE A 96 -28.58 1.65 -19.25
CA PHE A 96 -28.53 2.40 -20.52
C PHE A 96 -27.90 1.62 -21.68
N ARG A 97 -27.60 0.32 -21.51
CA ARG A 97 -27.02 -0.54 -22.55
C ARG A 97 -27.83 -0.51 -23.85
N GLU A 98 -27.14 -0.73 -24.96
CA GLU A 98 -27.82 -1.06 -26.22
C GLU A 98 -28.40 -2.47 -26.14
N GLN A 99 -29.69 -2.62 -26.43
CA GLN A 99 -30.33 -3.93 -26.53
C GLN A 99 -30.23 -4.41 -27.97
N GLY A 100 -29.68 -5.60 -28.19
CA GLY A 100 -29.61 -6.22 -29.52
C GLY A 100 -31.01 -6.32 -30.15
N ASN A 101 -31.09 -6.13 -31.47
CA ASN A 101 -32.37 -6.01 -32.19
C ASN A 101 -33.10 -7.35 -32.42
N GLY A 102 -32.91 -8.33 -31.54
CA GLY A 102 -33.50 -9.66 -31.65
C GLY A 102 -33.50 -10.39 -30.32
N GLU A 103 -34.68 -10.88 -29.94
CA GLU A 103 -35.00 -11.70 -28.77
C GLU A 103 -35.38 -10.93 -27.48
N SER A 104 -36.70 -10.93 -27.29
CA SER A 104 -37.39 -10.66 -26.04
C SER A 104 -36.94 -11.62 -24.94
N GLY A 105 -36.49 -11.06 -23.81
CA GLY A 105 -36.57 -11.72 -22.51
C GLY A 105 -35.32 -12.49 -22.06
N ASP A 106 -34.51 -11.80 -21.26
CA ASP A 106 -34.06 -12.29 -19.95
C ASP A 106 -33.01 -13.41 -19.85
N SER A 107 -32.03 -13.44 -20.75
CA SER A 107 -30.75 -14.13 -20.44
C SER A 107 -29.57 -13.40 -21.06
N LEU A 108 -28.90 -12.58 -20.23
CA LEU A 108 -27.57 -12.06 -20.53
C LEU A 108 -26.60 -13.25 -20.44
N GLU A 109 -26.32 -13.94 -21.55
CA GLU A 109 -25.45 -15.13 -21.54
C GLU A 109 -24.01 -14.80 -21.15
N SER A 110 -23.54 -13.56 -21.41
CA SER A 110 -22.26 -13.05 -20.94
C SER A 110 -22.23 -11.52 -20.82
N TYR A 111 -21.59 -11.01 -19.75
CA TYR A 111 -21.35 -9.57 -19.55
C TYR A 111 -20.41 -8.96 -20.61
N ASP A 112 -19.66 -9.78 -21.35
CA ASP A 112 -18.75 -9.33 -22.40
C ASP A 112 -19.46 -8.79 -23.65
N GLU A 113 -20.76 -9.06 -23.80
CA GLU A 113 -21.58 -8.58 -24.92
C GLU A 113 -22.20 -7.21 -24.68
N LEU A 114 -22.03 -6.62 -23.48
CA LEU A 114 -22.58 -5.31 -23.16
C LEU A 114 -21.92 -4.21 -24.00
N ARG A 115 -22.72 -3.51 -24.80
CA ARG A 115 -22.28 -2.39 -25.65
C ARG A 115 -22.96 -1.08 -25.28
N LEU A 116 -22.23 0.02 -25.48
CA LEU A 116 -22.72 1.39 -25.26
C LEU A 116 -22.57 2.21 -26.53
N SER A 117 -23.68 2.77 -27.04
CA SER A 117 -23.63 3.88 -28.00
C SER A 117 -23.21 5.17 -27.29
N TYR A 118 -22.85 6.21 -28.05
CA TYR A 118 -22.55 7.51 -27.47
C TYR A 118 -23.76 8.12 -26.74
N ARG A 119 -24.98 7.86 -27.22
CA ARG A 119 -26.23 8.32 -26.57
C ARG A 119 -26.41 7.63 -25.22
N SER A 120 -26.26 6.31 -25.19
CA SER A 120 -26.29 5.51 -23.98
C SER A 120 -25.24 5.94 -22.96
N TYR A 121 -24.00 6.12 -23.42
CA TYR A 121 -22.91 6.62 -22.60
C TYR A 121 -23.24 7.99 -21.99
N ARG A 122 -23.73 8.95 -22.79
CA ARG A 122 -24.13 10.27 -22.27
C ARG A 122 -25.21 10.15 -21.20
N ASN A 123 -26.26 9.38 -21.46
CA ASN A 123 -27.36 9.21 -20.51
C ASN A 123 -26.89 8.56 -19.21
N MET A 124 -26.01 7.57 -19.30
CA MET A 124 -25.37 6.94 -18.15
C MET A 124 -24.55 7.96 -17.32
N VAL A 125 -23.72 8.80 -17.95
CA VAL A 125 -22.95 9.82 -17.23
C VAL A 125 -23.87 10.85 -16.59
N TYR A 126 -24.92 11.29 -17.28
CA TYR A 126 -25.86 12.27 -16.75
C TYR A 126 -26.63 11.73 -15.55
N SER A 127 -27.08 10.47 -15.62
CA SER A 127 -27.74 9.79 -14.52
C SER A 127 -26.81 9.66 -13.31
N LEU A 128 -25.54 9.29 -13.52
CA LEU A 128 -24.57 9.10 -12.43
C LEU A 128 -24.10 10.41 -11.79
N VAL A 129 -23.79 11.43 -12.59
CA VAL A 129 -23.12 12.66 -12.10
C VAL A 129 -24.13 13.73 -11.68
N PHE A 130 -25.26 13.82 -12.37
CA PHE A 130 -26.27 14.87 -12.14
C PHE A 130 -27.58 14.33 -11.58
N HIS A 131 -27.71 13.02 -11.37
CA HIS A 131 -28.94 12.38 -10.87
C HIS A 131 -30.18 12.76 -11.68
N ILE A 132 -30.03 12.84 -13.01
CA ILE A 132 -31.10 13.29 -13.91
C ILE A 132 -31.41 12.26 -15.00
N SER A 133 -32.70 12.09 -15.28
CA SER A 133 -33.17 11.25 -16.37
C SER A 133 -33.07 11.96 -17.74
N PRO A 134 -33.09 11.20 -18.85
CA PRO A 134 -33.11 11.78 -20.19
C PRO A 134 -34.33 12.65 -20.49
N GLU A 135 -35.44 12.46 -19.77
CA GLU A 135 -36.70 13.19 -19.92
C GLU A 135 -36.62 14.53 -19.19
N GLU A 136 -36.20 14.54 -17.93
CA GLU A 136 -35.98 15.75 -17.14
C GLU A 136 -34.94 16.69 -17.78
N GLU A 137 -33.90 16.13 -18.42
CA GLU A 137 -32.90 16.92 -19.15
C GLU A 137 -33.47 17.59 -20.42
N GLN A 138 -34.54 17.04 -21.00
CA GLN A 138 -35.22 17.68 -22.14
C GLN A 138 -36.13 18.82 -21.69
N GLU A 139 -36.74 18.69 -20.51
CA GLU A 139 -37.63 19.67 -19.89
C GLU A 139 -36.87 20.83 -19.22
N ALA A 140 -35.59 20.62 -18.87
CA ALA A 140 -34.74 21.63 -18.25
C ALA A 140 -34.53 22.87 -19.12
N SER A 141 -34.29 24.01 -18.46
CA SER A 141 -34.03 25.28 -19.13
C SER A 141 -32.75 25.24 -19.97
N THR A 142 -32.65 26.08 -20.99
CA THR A 142 -31.46 26.17 -21.84
C THR A 142 -30.19 26.53 -21.05
N GLU A 143 -30.30 27.32 -19.98
CA GLU A 143 -29.19 27.70 -19.12
C GLU A 143 -28.66 26.52 -18.30
N GLU A 144 -29.55 25.73 -17.69
CA GLU A 144 -29.17 24.54 -16.91
C GLU A 144 -28.52 23.47 -17.79
N ARG A 145 -29.07 23.26 -18.99
CA ARG A 145 -28.54 22.29 -19.96
C ARG A 145 -27.14 22.67 -20.42
N GLU A 146 -26.88 23.95 -20.71
CA GLU A 146 -25.55 24.43 -21.08
C GLU A 146 -24.56 24.36 -19.91
N ALA A 147 -25.00 24.60 -18.66
CA ALA A 147 -24.16 24.43 -17.48
C ALA A 147 -23.74 22.96 -17.28
N ARG A 148 -24.68 22.02 -17.31
CA ARG A 148 -24.38 20.56 -17.21
C ARG A 148 -23.50 20.08 -18.35
N LYS A 149 -23.77 20.54 -19.57
CA LYS A 149 -22.95 20.22 -20.75
C LYS A 149 -21.50 20.67 -20.56
N ARG A 150 -21.24 21.88 -20.05
CA ARG A 150 -19.86 22.31 -19.75
C ARG A 150 -19.17 21.38 -18.75
N LEU A 151 -19.87 21.00 -17.67
CA LEU A 151 -19.35 20.08 -16.66
C LEU A 151 -19.07 18.68 -17.24
N TYR A 152 -19.96 18.15 -18.08
CA TYR A 152 -19.78 16.88 -18.77
C TYR A 152 -18.55 16.90 -19.69
N PHE A 153 -18.35 17.96 -20.46
CA PHE A 153 -17.18 18.10 -21.34
C PHE A 153 -15.87 18.27 -20.57
N SER A 154 -15.91 18.87 -19.38
CA SER A 154 -14.73 19.02 -18.52
C SER A 154 -14.50 17.84 -17.57
N HIS A 155 -15.36 16.81 -17.55
CA HIS A 155 -15.21 15.69 -16.63
C HIS A 155 -13.94 14.87 -16.97
N PRO A 156 -13.02 14.63 -16.02
CA PRO A 156 -11.71 14.06 -16.36
C PRO A 156 -11.74 12.59 -16.75
N PHE A 157 -12.74 11.84 -16.27
CA PHE A 157 -12.81 10.38 -16.46
C PHE A 157 -14.03 9.89 -17.24
N LEU A 158 -14.99 10.77 -17.54
CA LEU A 158 -16.29 10.41 -18.10
C LEU A 158 -16.72 11.42 -19.19
N SER A 159 -15.79 12.20 -19.72
CA SER A 159 -16.07 13.15 -20.80
C SER A 159 -16.34 12.45 -22.15
N PRO A 160 -16.87 13.17 -23.15
CA PRO A 160 -16.93 12.68 -24.53
C PRO A 160 -15.58 12.20 -25.08
N ALA A 161 -14.49 12.89 -24.73
CA ALA A 161 -13.14 12.51 -25.13
C ALA A 161 -12.76 11.11 -24.60
N THR A 162 -13.24 10.77 -23.41
CA THR A 162 -13.04 9.43 -22.83
C THR A 162 -13.72 8.37 -23.70
N PHE A 163 -15.01 8.56 -24.03
CA PHE A 163 -15.74 7.64 -24.93
C PHE A 163 -15.02 7.45 -26.27
N LEU A 164 -14.53 8.55 -26.86
CA LEU A 164 -13.86 8.52 -28.15
C LEU A 164 -12.48 7.84 -28.13
N ALA A 165 -11.87 7.66 -26.95
CA ALA A 165 -10.60 6.96 -26.80
C ALA A 165 -10.73 5.43 -26.85
N PHE A 166 -11.94 4.87 -26.66
CA PHE A 166 -12.15 3.43 -26.73
C PHE A 166 -12.31 2.95 -28.18
N PRO A 167 -11.82 1.74 -28.51
CA PRO A 167 -12.10 1.09 -29.79
C PRO A 167 -13.61 0.96 -30.01
N ARG A 168 -14.07 1.40 -31.19
CA ARG A 168 -15.48 1.35 -31.59
C ARG A 168 -15.70 0.26 -32.64
N ALA A 169 -16.86 -0.39 -32.59
CA ALA A 169 -17.31 -1.23 -33.70
C ALA A 169 -17.85 -0.40 -34.87
N GLU A 170 -18.20 -1.11 -35.94
CA GLU A 170 -18.78 -0.54 -37.16
C GLU A 170 -20.10 0.22 -36.91
N ASP A 171 -20.87 -0.19 -35.89
CA ASP A 171 -22.09 0.46 -35.43
C ASP A 171 -21.84 1.71 -34.54
N GLY A 172 -20.57 2.04 -34.27
CA GLY A 172 -20.18 3.18 -33.44
C GLY A 172 -20.26 2.94 -31.93
N THR A 173 -20.54 1.72 -31.48
CA THR A 173 -20.62 1.37 -30.06
C THR A 173 -19.26 0.95 -29.48
N ILE A 174 -19.10 1.06 -28.16
CA ILE A 174 -17.94 0.57 -27.40
C ILE A 174 -18.33 -0.59 -26.49
N ALA A 175 -17.35 -1.44 -26.15
CA ALA A 175 -17.53 -2.49 -25.13
C ALA A 175 -17.64 -1.86 -23.73
N ALA A 176 -18.60 -2.31 -22.93
CA ALA A 176 -18.89 -1.73 -21.62
C ALA A 176 -17.89 -2.14 -20.54
N VAL A 177 -17.44 -3.40 -20.50
CA VAL A 177 -16.53 -3.92 -19.46
C VAL A 177 -15.19 -3.16 -19.42
N PRO A 178 -14.47 -2.94 -20.54
CA PRO A 178 -13.23 -2.16 -20.52
C PRO A 178 -13.43 -0.70 -20.10
N MET A 179 -14.56 -0.10 -20.49
CA MET A 179 -14.94 1.26 -20.10
C MET A 179 -15.20 1.32 -18.59
N TYR A 180 -15.96 0.37 -18.04
CA TYR A 180 -16.23 0.25 -16.62
C TYR A 180 -14.94 0.12 -15.83
N ALA A 181 -14.08 -0.84 -16.19
CA ALA A 181 -12.81 -1.06 -15.52
C ALA A 181 -11.92 0.20 -15.51
N PHE A 182 -11.89 0.92 -16.63
CA PHE A 182 -11.18 2.21 -16.73
C PHE A 182 -11.76 3.27 -15.78
N ALA A 183 -13.08 3.47 -15.82
CA ALA A 183 -13.76 4.50 -15.05
C ALA A 183 -13.71 4.18 -13.55
N ALA A 184 -14.11 2.97 -13.15
CA ALA A 184 -14.10 2.52 -11.75
C ALA A 184 -12.72 2.67 -11.12
N LYS A 185 -11.65 2.24 -11.81
CA LYS A 185 -10.28 2.38 -11.31
C LYS A 185 -9.87 3.84 -11.11
N ARG A 186 -10.16 4.73 -12.08
CA ARG A 186 -9.79 6.15 -11.98
C ARG A 186 -10.58 6.88 -10.90
N LEU A 187 -11.87 6.57 -10.78
CA LEU A 187 -12.74 7.10 -9.75
C LEU A 187 -12.32 6.63 -8.34
N LEU A 188 -11.91 5.37 -8.18
CA LEU A 188 -11.32 4.86 -6.94
C LEU A 188 -10.03 5.61 -6.57
N LEU A 189 -9.07 5.69 -7.48
CA LEU A 189 -7.81 6.41 -7.22
C LEU A 189 -8.06 7.88 -6.88
N TYR A 190 -9.06 8.50 -7.51
CA TYR A 190 -9.45 9.86 -7.19
C TYR A 190 -10.04 10.00 -5.78
N ARG A 191 -10.92 9.08 -5.36
CA ARG A 191 -11.47 9.04 -3.99
C ARG A 191 -10.36 8.87 -2.93
N LEU A 192 -9.43 7.95 -3.17
CA LEU A 192 -8.31 7.69 -2.27
C LEU A 192 -7.36 8.88 -2.20
N ARG A 193 -7.10 9.54 -3.32
CA ARG A 193 -6.31 10.77 -3.35
C ARG A 193 -6.93 11.87 -2.49
N ILE A 194 -8.25 12.06 -2.55
CA ILE A 194 -8.93 13.06 -1.72
C ILE A 194 -8.78 12.72 -0.24
N LYS A 195 -8.93 11.44 0.15
CA LYS A 195 -8.67 10.99 1.52
C LYS A 195 -7.24 11.34 1.96
N LEU A 196 -6.24 11.05 1.12
CA LEU A 196 -4.84 11.41 1.38
C LEU A 196 -4.65 12.93 1.53
N GLU A 197 -5.27 13.75 0.68
CA GLU A 197 -5.22 15.22 0.77
C GLU A 197 -5.87 15.74 2.07
N LEU A 198 -6.92 15.08 2.56
CA LEU A 198 -7.61 15.46 3.81
C LEU A 198 -6.79 15.14 5.05
N VAL A 199 -6.11 13.98 5.09
CA VAL A 199 -5.28 13.59 6.25
C VAL A 199 -3.94 14.29 6.28
N ALA A 200 -3.39 14.72 5.15
CA ALA A 200 -2.06 15.30 5.08
C ALA A 200 -1.94 16.60 5.90
N ARG A 201 -1.09 16.59 6.93
CA ARG A 201 -0.90 17.74 7.84
C ARG A 201 0.33 18.57 7.52
N VAL A 202 1.31 18.03 6.79
CA VAL A 202 2.57 18.73 6.50
C VAL A 202 2.38 19.84 5.47
N LEU A 203 2.69 21.07 5.88
CA LEU A 203 2.72 22.21 4.99
C LEU A 203 3.92 22.14 4.03
N PRO A 204 3.78 22.65 2.79
CA PRO A 204 4.89 22.91 1.87
C PRO A 204 6.12 23.54 2.54
N PRO A 205 7.36 23.18 2.13
CA PRO A 205 8.57 23.85 2.63
C PRO A 205 8.57 25.38 2.42
N SER A 206 7.84 25.89 1.43
CA SER A 206 7.68 27.35 1.20
C SER A 206 6.78 28.04 2.23
N LEU A 207 5.88 27.29 2.87
CA LEU A 207 4.93 27.79 3.87
C LEU A 207 5.36 27.51 5.32
N GLN A 208 6.30 26.59 5.53
CA GLN A 208 6.88 26.32 6.84
C GLN A 208 7.71 27.51 7.35
N ASP A 209 7.63 27.78 8.65
CA ASP A 209 8.45 28.79 9.31
C ASP A 209 9.95 28.37 9.27
N PRO A 210 10.86 29.24 8.78
CA PRO A 210 12.30 28.99 8.78
C PRO A 210 12.87 28.52 10.11
N ALA A 211 12.28 28.91 11.25
CA ALA A 211 12.75 28.48 12.57
C ALA A 211 12.41 27.00 12.87
N THR A 212 11.31 26.47 12.35
CA THR A 212 10.90 25.06 12.52
C THR A 212 11.58 24.11 11.54
N LYS A 213 12.03 24.62 10.39
CA LYS A 213 12.81 23.85 9.39
C LYS A 213 14.11 23.23 9.93
N VAL A 214 14.68 23.83 10.97
CA VAL A 214 15.98 23.41 11.53
C VAL A 214 15.81 22.30 12.57
N ILE A 215 14.63 22.16 13.16
CA ILE A 215 14.37 21.23 14.28
C ILE A 215 13.81 19.90 13.78
N ASN A 216 13.00 19.91 12.72
CA ASN A 216 12.46 18.70 12.08
C ASN A 216 12.83 18.70 10.60
N HIS A 217 13.59 17.70 10.15
CA HIS A 217 14.05 17.54 8.76
C HIS A 217 12.94 17.20 7.74
N LEU A 218 11.73 17.78 7.89
CA LEU A 218 10.56 17.57 7.02
C LEU A 218 10.70 18.31 5.68
N LEU A 219 11.57 17.80 4.81
CA LEU A 219 11.82 18.34 3.47
C LEU A 219 11.18 17.48 2.37
N CYS A 220 9.86 17.46 2.26
CA CYS A 220 9.24 16.85 1.08
C CYS A 220 9.39 17.76 -0.14
N PRO A 221 9.79 17.22 -1.30
CA PRO A 221 9.74 17.98 -2.55
C PRO A 221 8.27 18.37 -2.85
N PRO A 222 8.02 19.60 -3.32
CA PRO A 222 6.66 20.02 -3.66
C PRO A 222 6.08 19.12 -4.76
N SER A 223 4.85 18.64 -4.57
CA SER A 223 4.13 17.95 -5.64
C SER A 223 3.67 18.98 -6.68
N ALA A 224 3.94 18.70 -7.95
CA ALA A 224 3.44 19.50 -9.07
C ALA A 224 1.91 19.46 -9.20
N SER A 225 1.27 18.41 -8.67
CA SER A 225 -0.18 18.18 -8.74
C SER A 225 -0.91 18.52 -7.43
N SER A 226 -0.19 18.61 -6.31
CA SER A 226 -0.67 19.07 -5.01
C SER A 226 0.33 20.07 -4.40
N PRO A 227 0.36 21.32 -4.90
CA PRO A 227 1.35 22.32 -4.47
C PRO A 227 1.19 22.80 -3.01
N LEU A 228 0.11 22.38 -2.34
CA LEU A 228 -0.34 22.88 -1.04
C LEU A 228 -0.36 21.81 0.07
N SER A 229 -0.14 20.54 -0.28
CA SER A 229 -0.06 19.41 0.64
C SER A 229 1.06 18.52 0.14
N ASN A 230 2.23 18.64 0.77
CA ASN A 230 3.47 18.24 0.11
C ASN A 230 4.08 16.96 0.69
N GLY A 231 3.59 16.49 1.84
CA GLY A 231 4.11 15.31 2.50
C GLY A 231 3.09 14.68 3.44
N LEU A 232 3.02 13.36 3.41
CA LEU A 232 2.34 12.54 4.40
C LEU A 232 3.40 12.09 5.39
N THR A 233 3.27 12.44 6.68
CA THR A 233 4.08 11.82 7.72
C THR A 233 3.66 10.36 7.91
N GLN A 234 4.44 9.60 8.68
CA GLN A 234 4.01 8.27 9.11
C GLN A 234 2.64 8.31 9.80
N GLU A 235 2.40 9.28 10.69
CA GLU A 235 1.10 9.45 11.37
C GLU A 235 -0.04 9.74 10.38
N ASP A 236 0.19 10.56 9.36
CA ASP A 236 -0.81 10.84 8.32
C ASP A 236 -1.16 9.55 7.53
N ILE A 237 -0.17 8.72 7.24
CA ILE A 237 -0.37 7.41 6.58
C ILE A 237 -1.10 6.44 7.50
N GLU A 238 -0.77 6.38 8.79
CA GLU A 238 -1.45 5.54 9.78
C GLU A 238 -2.94 5.93 9.89
N ASN A 239 -3.25 7.24 9.95
CA ASN A 239 -4.63 7.72 9.96
C ASN A 239 -5.38 7.36 8.66
N PHE A 240 -4.72 7.50 7.51
CA PHE A 240 -5.30 7.07 6.23
C PHE A 240 -5.60 5.57 6.22
N LEU A 241 -4.65 4.74 6.67
CA LEU A 241 -4.82 3.29 6.72
C LEU A 241 -5.93 2.90 7.69
N LEU A 242 -6.04 3.56 8.84
CA LEU A 242 -7.13 3.37 9.80
C LEU A 242 -8.50 3.62 9.14
N ASP A 243 -8.63 4.72 8.38
CA ASP A 243 -9.83 5.04 7.61
C ASP A 243 -10.14 4.05 6.46
N LEU A 244 -9.19 3.17 6.11
CA LEU A 244 -9.36 2.12 5.11
C LEU A 244 -9.63 0.74 5.73
N VAL A 245 -9.35 0.51 7.01
CA VAL A 245 -9.54 -0.79 7.69
C VAL A 245 -10.91 -1.43 7.40
N PRO A 246 -12.06 -0.69 7.39
CA PRO A 246 -13.36 -1.26 7.05
C PRO A 246 -13.45 -1.94 5.67
N ASN A 247 -12.59 -1.52 4.73
CA ASN A 247 -12.52 -2.01 3.36
C ASN A 247 -11.39 -3.03 3.15
N LEU A 248 -10.57 -3.33 4.15
CA LEU A 248 -9.48 -4.28 4.04
C LEU A 248 -9.95 -5.65 4.52
N ARG A 249 -10.16 -6.56 3.55
CA ARG A 249 -10.61 -7.92 3.84
C ARG A 249 -9.65 -8.60 4.81
N LEU A 250 -10.19 -9.34 5.79
CA LEU A 250 -9.45 -10.03 6.87
C LEU A 250 -8.69 -9.13 7.86
N VAL A 251 -8.37 -7.89 7.50
CA VAL A 251 -7.78 -6.91 8.44
C VAL A 251 -8.87 -6.22 9.27
N ARG A 252 -10.06 -6.03 8.68
CA ARG A 252 -11.17 -5.32 9.30
C ARG A 252 -11.45 -5.74 10.74
N ASP A 253 -11.51 -7.04 10.97
CA ASP A 253 -11.88 -7.63 12.27
C ASP A 253 -10.63 -7.94 13.12
N MET A 254 -9.53 -7.22 12.94
CA MET A 254 -8.36 -7.37 13.82
C MET A 254 -8.71 -7.00 15.28
N PRO A 255 -8.08 -7.62 16.28
CA PRO A 255 -8.22 -7.23 17.68
C PRO A 255 -7.77 -5.78 17.93
N PRO A 256 -8.43 -5.02 18.83
CA PRO A 256 -8.08 -3.62 19.11
C PRO A 256 -6.64 -3.41 19.56
N TRP A 257 -6.11 -4.29 20.42
CA TRP A 257 -4.73 -4.22 20.91
C TRP A 257 -3.69 -4.39 19.79
N MET A 258 -4.04 -5.06 18.69
CA MET A 258 -3.14 -5.30 17.55
C MET A 258 -3.09 -4.10 16.59
N GLN A 259 -4.12 -3.25 16.60
CA GLN A 259 -4.28 -2.15 15.65
C GLN A 259 -3.07 -1.20 15.59
N PRO A 260 -2.48 -0.72 16.70
CA PRO A 260 -1.31 0.16 16.64
C PRO A 260 -0.11 -0.49 15.94
N TYR A 261 0.11 -1.79 16.17
CA TYR A 261 1.18 -2.56 15.53
C TYR A 261 0.92 -2.76 14.04
N TYR A 262 -0.34 -3.01 13.65
CA TYR A 262 -0.71 -3.14 12.24
C TYR A 262 -0.51 -1.82 11.49
N LEU A 263 -0.98 -0.70 12.04
CA LEU A 263 -0.83 0.62 11.41
C LEU A 263 0.65 0.99 11.29
N CYS A 264 1.45 0.73 12.33
CA CYS A 264 2.89 0.90 12.28
C CYS A 264 3.53 0.02 11.19
N HIS A 265 3.18 -1.26 11.14
CA HIS A 265 3.67 -2.21 10.14
C HIS A 265 3.37 -1.73 8.70
N ALA A 266 2.09 -1.49 8.41
CA ALA A 266 1.62 -1.10 7.09
C ALA A 266 2.18 0.26 6.63
N SER A 267 2.23 1.26 7.53
CA SER A 267 2.79 2.59 7.19
C SER A 267 4.30 2.56 6.99
N ARG A 268 5.02 1.67 7.69
CA ARG A 268 6.49 1.61 7.61
C ARG A 268 7.00 1.28 6.22
N LYS A 269 6.35 0.37 5.48
CA LYS A 269 6.75 0.05 4.10
C LYS A 269 6.61 1.24 3.15
N PHE A 270 5.61 2.10 3.34
CA PHE A 270 5.52 3.36 2.59
C PHE A 270 6.66 4.31 2.92
N MET A 271 6.96 4.50 4.21
CA MET A 271 8.07 5.35 4.64
C MET A 271 9.40 4.84 4.08
N PHE A 272 9.69 3.54 4.25
CA PHE A 272 10.93 2.92 3.77
C PHE A 272 11.08 3.03 2.24
N MET A 273 10.01 2.71 1.48
CA MET A 273 10.10 2.64 0.02
C MET A 273 10.00 4.00 -0.67
N CYS A 274 9.20 4.92 -0.12
CA CYS A 274 8.87 6.18 -0.79
C CYS A 274 9.64 7.39 -0.24
N ASP A 275 10.08 7.37 1.02
CA ASP A 275 10.90 8.45 1.61
C ASP A 275 12.40 8.22 1.34
N THR A 276 12.78 8.19 0.06
CA THR A 276 14.15 7.91 -0.39
C THR A 276 15.24 8.86 0.12
N ARG A 277 14.85 9.96 0.77
CA ARG A 277 15.75 11.00 1.30
C ARG A 277 15.72 11.08 2.83
N ASN A 278 14.99 10.18 3.50
CA ASN A 278 14.79 10.18 4.95
C ASN A 278 14.34 11.55 5.47
N THR A 279 13.38 12.14 4.76
CA THR A 279 12.81 13.45 5.08
C THR A 279 11.70 13.37 6.12
N GLY A 280 11.28 12.18 6.53
CA GLY A 280 10.19 11.96 7.49
C GLY A 280 8.80 12.20 6.89
N ALA A 281 8.68 12.41 5.58
CA ALA A 281 7.39 12.50 4.92
C ALA A 281 7.44 12.14 3.41
N VAL A 282 6.30 11.63 2.92
CA VAL A 282 6.15 11.06 1.57
C VAL A 282 5.20 11.91 0.73
N ALA A 283 5.60 12.26 -0.49
CA ALA A 283 4.70 12.96 -1.41
C ALA A 283 3.53 12.05 -1.83
N ILE A 284 2.29 12.57 -1.82
CA ILE A 284 1.07 11.82 -2.20
C ILE A 284 1.23 11.14 -3.58
N ASP A 285 1.81 11.85 -4.56
CA ASP A 285 2.05 11.30 -5.90
C ASP A 285 3.03 10.13 -5.90
N ALA A 286 4.07 10.20 -5.06
CA ALA A 286 5.05 9.13 -4.94
C ALA A 286 4.41 7.89 -4.28
N MET A 287 3.64 8.10 -3.20
CA MET A 287 2.89 7.05 -2.54
C MET A 287 1.93 6.36 -3.53
N MET A 288 1.04 7.10 -4.19
CA MET A 288 0.03 6.54 -5.09
C MET A 288 0.60 5.82 -6.33
N ARG A 289 1.82 6.15 -6.75
CA ARG A 289 2.51 5.51 -7.88
C ARG A 289 3.38 4.33 -7.48
N SER A 290 3.59 4.11 -6.18
CA SER A 290 4.44 3.04 -5.68
C SER A 290 3.83 1.66 -5.88
N ASP A 291 4.69 0.65 -5.99
CA ASP A 291 4.26 -0.75 -5.96
C ASP A 291 3.63 -1.13 -4.62
N VAL A 292 4.04 -0.47 -3.53
CA VAL A 292 3.47 -0.60 -2.19
C VAL A 292 1.99 -0.21 -2.17
N PHE A 293 1.61 0.88 -2.85
CA PHE A 293 0.20 1.26 -2.96
C PHE A 293 -0.60 0.27 -3.80
N SER A 294 0.01 -0.27 -4.85
CA SER A 294 -0.62 -1.32 -5.65
C SER A 294 -0.82 -2.62 -4.86
N GLU A 295 0.12 -2.96 -3.97
CA GLU A 295 0.02 -4.08 -3.03
C GLU A 295 -1.11 -3.91 -2.01
N LEU A 296 -1.26 -2.71 -1.43
CA LEU A 296 -2.39 -2.35 -0.58
C LEU A 296 -3.73 -2.54 -1.32
N LEU A 297 -3.81 -2.06 -2.57
CA LEU A 297 -5.05 -2.16 -3.36
C LEU A 297 -5.45 -3.60 -3.70
N ARG A 298 -4.54 -4.59 -3.60
CA ARG A 298 -4.91 -6.00 -3.76
C ARG A 298 -5.74 -6.54 -2.58
N MET A 299 -5.66 -5.89 -1.42
CA MET A 299 -6.42 -6.24 -0.22
C MET A 299 -7.70 -5.40 -0.04
N PHE A 300 -7.84 -4.36 -0.86
CA PHE A 300 -8.88 -3.34 -0.69
C PHE A 300 -10.13 -3.66 -1.50
N GLU A 301 -11.27 -3.73 -0.80
CA GLU A 301 -12.58 -3.87 -1.40
C GLU A 301 -13.25 -2.50 -1.59
N SER A 302 -13.86 -2.29 -2.76
CA SER A 302 -14.48 -1.00 -3.08
C SER A 302 -15.77 -0.74 -2.29
N ASP A 303 -16.46 -1.79 -1.90
CA ASP A 303 -17.56 -1.78 -0.94
C ASP A 303 -17.07 -2.40 0.37
N ALA A 304 -17.40 -1.77 1.51
CA ALA A 304 -17.03 -2.31 2.82
C ALA A 304 -17.81 -3.59 3.14
N GLN A 305 -18.97 -3.78 2.50
CA GLN A 305 -19.77 -5.00 2.64
C GLN A 305 -19.05 -6.22 2.06
N ASP A 306 -18.27 -6.04 0.98
CA ASP A 306 -17.52 -7.14 0.37
C ASP A 306 -16.32 -7.58 1.24
N ALA A 307 -15.91 -6.73 2.20
CA ALA A 307 -14.86 -7.06 3.16
C ALA A 307 -15.36 -7.85 4.39
N ILE A 308 -16.70 -7.98 4.58
CA ILE A 308 -17.28 -8.74 5.71
C ILE A 308 -16.98 -10.22 5.53
N THR A 309 -16.44 -10.86 6.57
CA THR A 309 -16.24 -12.33 6.58
C THR A 309 -17.11 -12.97 7.65
N ALA A 310 -17.93 -13.96 7.32
CA ALA A 310 -18.71 -14.66 8.33
C ALA A 310 -17.80 -15.54 9.22
N PHE A 311 -18.12 -15.65 10.50
CA PHE A 311 -17.45 -16.60 11.41
C PHE A 311 -18.32 -17.86 11.55
N PRO A 312 -17.89 -19.01 10.99
CA PRO A 312 -18.73 -20.21 11.00
C PRO A 312 -18.92 -20.78 12.42
N GLU A 313 -19.95 -21.59 12.61
CA GLU A 313 -20.16 -22.33 13.86
C GLU A 313 -18.94 -23.20 14.18
N GLY A 314 -18.52 -23.20 15.45
CA GLY A 314 -17.30 -23.85 15.90
C GLY A 314 -16.03 -23.02 15.74
N CYS A 315 -16.07 -21.86 15.09
CA CYS A 315 -14.94 -20.95 15.01
C CYS A 315 -14.66 -20.29 16.37
N THR A 316 -13.39 -20.23 16.76
CA THR A 316 -12.98 -19.41 17.90
C THR A 316 -12.73 -17.99 17.44
N VAL A 317 -13.21 -17.04 18.23
CA VAL A 317 -13.13 -15.60 17.95
C VAL A 317 -12.83 -14.84 19.23
N ASP A 318 -12.36 -13.62 19.10
CA ASP A 318 -12.16 -12.72 20.23
C ASP A 318 -13.31 -11.73 20.35
N VAL A 319 -13.74 -11.47 21.58
CA VAL A 319 -14.83 -10.54 21.91
C VAL A 319 -14.27 -9.49 22.86
N THR A 320 -14.71 -8.23 22.73
CA THR A 320 -14.28 -7.16 23.64
C THR A 320 -14.57 -7.52 25.11
N ALA A 321 -13.55 -7.46 25.96
CA ALA A 321 -13.62 -7.90 27.35
C ALA A 321 -14.66 -7.15 28.18
N THR A 322 -14.96 -5.89 27.82
CA THR A 322 -15.98 -5.04 28.47
C THR A 322 -17.39 -5.62 28.41
N LEU A 323 -17.66 -6.52 27.46
CA LEU A 323 -18.94 -7.24 27.34
C LEU A 323 -19.09 -8.36 28.38
N VAL A 324 -17.96 -8.85 28.93
CA VAL A 324 -17.92 -9.88 29.98
C VAL A 324 -17.73 -9.22 31.35
N LYS A 325 -16.78 -8.28 31.45
CA LYS A 325 -16.33 -7.63 32.68
C LYS A 325 -16.37 -6.12 32.50
N SER A 326 -17.21 -5.42 33.26
CA SER A 326 -17.35 -3.96 33.17
C SER A 326 -16.06 -3.16 33.43
N ASP A 327 -15.11 -3.77 34.15
CA ASP A 327 -13.90 -3.12 34.63
C ASP A 327 -12.65 -3.42 33.77
N ALA A 328 -12.82 -4.18 32.67
CA ALA A 328 -11.72 -4.51 31.75
C ALA A 328 -11.27 -3.30 30.92
N ALA A 329 -10.02 -3.32 30.44
CA ALA A 329 -9.57 -2.27 29.54
C ALA A 329 -10.35 -2.34 28.21
N ALA A 330 -10.45 -1.20 27.51
CA ALA A 330 -11.27 -1.09 26.30
C ALA A 330 -10.70 -1.90 25.12
N ASP A 331 -9.40 -2.16 25.14
CA ASP A 331 -8.62 -2.90 24.14
C ASP A 331 -8.45 -4.38 24.47
N ASP A 332 -8.79 -4.81 25.69
CA ASP A 332 -8.74 -6.20 26.10
C ASP A 332 -9.79 -7.02 25.33
N THR A 333 -9.39 -8.22 24.90
CA THR A 333 -10.28 -9.21 24.28
C THR A 333 -10.30 -10.51 25.08
N VAL A 334 -11.40 -11.26 24.95
CA VAL A 334 -11.59 -12.57 25.57
C VAL A 334 -11.99 -13.57 24.49
N ALA A 335 -11.36 -14.73 24.49
CA ALA A 335 -11.63 -15.78 23.52
C ALA A 335 -13.00 -16.44 23.77
N ALA A 336 -13.74 -16.65 22.68
CA ALA A 336 -15.07 -17.23 22.66
C ALA A 336 -15.24 -18.21 21.49
N LEU A 337 -16.17 -19.15 21.63
CA LEU A 337 -16.56 -20.11 20.60
C LEU A 337 -17.89 -19.69 19.98
N VAL A 338 -17.97 -19.60 18.65
CA VAL A 338 -19.22 -19.34 17.93
C VAL A 338 -20.10 -20.59 17.98
N LEU A 339 -21.33 -20.44 18.47
CA LEU A 339 -22.31 -21.53 18.56
C LEU A 339 -23.39 -21.46 17.49
N ALA A 340 -23.85 -20.24 17.15
CA ALA A 340 -24.89 -19.98 16.16
C ALA A 340 -24.87 -18.50 15.77
N PHE A 341 -25.40 -18.16 14.59
CA PHE A 341 -25.59 -16.77 14.15
C PHE A 341 -26.84 -16.63 13.28
N GLU A 342 -27.37 -15.41 13.20
CA GLU A 342 -28.49 -15.08 12.33
C GLU A 342 -28.03 -14.87 10.88
N GLY A 343 -28.90 -15.22 9.93
CA GLY A 343 -28.64 -14.99 8.50
C GLY A 343 -27.50 -15.86 7.95
N ASP A 344 -26.65 -15.24 7.14
CA ASP A 344 -25.42 -15.82 6.60
C ASP A 344 -24.16 -15.21 7.26
N GLY A 345 -24.33 -14.36 8.27
CA GLY A 345 -23.24 -13.72 8.98
C GLY A 345 -22.53 -12.62 8.18
N SER A 346 -23.15 -12.18 7.07
CA SER A 346 -22.60 -11.15 6.20
C SER A 346 -22.98 -9.73 6.61
N ASP A 347 -23.89 -9.51 7.57
CA ASP A 347 -24.23 -8.18 8.09
C ASP A 347 -23.47 -7.89 9.40
N LEU A 348 -23.06 -6.63 9.61
CA LEU A 348 -22.43 -6.18 10.86
C LEU A 348 -23.38 -6.20 12.06
N ASP A 349 -24.68 -6.11 11.80
CA ASP A 349 -25.73 -6.15 12.82
C ASP A 349 -26.26 -7.56 13.08
N ASP A 350 -25.82 -8.59 12.34
CA ASP A 350 -26.19 -9.98 12.59
C ASP A 350 -25.81 -10.38 14.02
N MET A 351 -26.75 -11.04 14.71
CA MET A 351 -26.55 -11.48 16.09
C MET A 351 -25.88 -12.85 16.12
N TYR A 352 -24.84 -12.96 16.95
CA TYR A 352 -24.04 -14.16 17.19
C TYR A 352 -24.22 -14.63 18.63
N THR A 353 -24.46 -15.93 18.78
CA THR A 353 -24.41 -16.62 20.06
C THR A 353 -23.02 -17.19 20.26
N VAL A 354 -22.29 -16.69 21.25
CA VAL A 354 -20.91 -17.13 21.53
C VAL A 354 -20.80 -17.65 22.97
N ARG A 355 -19.89 -18.60 23.19
CA ARG A 355 -19.55 -19.12 24.52
C ARG A 355 -18.13 -18.72 24.90
N ILE A 356 -17.97 -17.97 25.98
CA ILE A 356 -16.64 -17.64 26.52
C ILE A 356 -15.91 -18.92 26.94
N LEU A 357 -14.66 -19.07 26.52
CA LEU A 357 -13.88 -20.29 26.79
C LEU A 357 -13.50 -20.43 28.27
N ASP A 358 -13.18 -19.32 28.94
CA ASP A 358 -12.66 -19.35 30.33
C ASP A 358 -13.76 -19.50 31.40
N GLU A 359 -14.97 -19.00 31.13
CA GLU A 359 -16.03 -18.84 32.14
C GLU A 359 -17.33 -19.60 31.79
N GLU A 360 -17.37 -20.32 30.66
CA GLU A 360 -18.55 -21.01 30.08
C GLU A 360 -19.82 -20.12 29.96
N VAL A 361 -19.67 -18.79 29.95
CA VAL A 361 -20.77 -17.83 29.82
C VAL A 361 -21.23 -17.74 28.36
N LEU A 362 -22.54 -17.75 28.14
CA LEU A 362 -23.16 -17.49 26.84
C LEU A 362 -23.43 -16.00 26.67
N LEU A 363 -23.01 -15.43 25.54
CA LEU A 363 -23.24 -14.04 25.18
C LEU A 363 -23.94 -13.95 23.82
N GLN A 364 -24.75 -12.91 23.68
CA GLN A 364 -25.32 -12.46 22.42
C GLN A 364 -24.58 -11.18 22.02
N VAL A 365 -23.86 -11.24 20.92
CA VAL A 365 -23.01 -10.15 20.44
C VAL A 365 -23.29 -9.87 18.97
N ARG A 366 -23.06 -8.64 18.52
CA ARG A 366 -23.18 -8.33 17.09
C ARG A 366 -21.96 -8.82 16.34
N ARG A 367 -22.12 -9.12 15.05
CA ARG A 367 -21.00 -9.48 14.17
C ARG A 367 -19.87 -8.45 14.22
N SER A 368 -20.19 -7.16 14.29
CA SER A 368 -19.22 -6.06 14.45
C SER A 368 -18.33 -6.12 15.69
N GLN A 369 -18.67 -6.93 16.70
CA GLN A 369 -17.93 -7.06 17.98
C GLN A 369 -17.04 -8.29 18.03
N LEU A 370 -16.95 -9.05 16.93
CA LEU A 370 -16.15 -10.25 16.80
C LEU A 370 -14.82 -9.93 16.10
N HIS A 371 -13.74 -10.45 16.66
CA HIS A 371 -12.38 -10.26 16.17
C HIS A 371 -11.69 -11.59 15.87
N TRP A 372 -10.68 -11.56 14.99
CA TRP A 372 -9.81 -12.70 14.70
C TRP A 372 -8.98 -13.08 15.93
N ASN A 373 -8.76 -14.38 16.11
CA ASN A 373 -7.77 -14.89 17.06
C ASN A 373 -6.97 -16.06 16.46
N SER A 374 -6.01 -16.57 17.22
CA SER A 374 -5.13 -17.64 16.77
C SER A 374 -5.89 -18.92 16.37
N GLY A 375 -6.97 -19.26 17.08
CA GLY A 375 -7.79 -20.43 16.73
C GLY A 375 -8.70 -20.20 15.51
N SER A 376 -8.97 -18.96 15.11
CA SER A 376 -9.72 -18.67 13.87
C SER A 376 -8.98 -19.17 12.62
N THR A 377 -7.66 -19.40 12.71
CA THR A 377 -6.81 -19.82 11.59
C THR A 377 -7.23 -21.17 10.99
N GLU A 378 -7.82 -22.07 11.79
CA GLU A 378 -8.30 -23.38 11.31
C GLU A 378 -9.44 -23.27 10.27
N PHE A 379 -10.12 -22.13 10.23
CA PHE A 379 -11.25 -21.86 9.35
C PHE A 379 -10.85 -20.99 8.14
N LEU A 380 -9.59 -20.57 8.06
CA LEU A 380 -9.05 -19.82 6.93
C LEU A 380 -8.41 -20.78 5.92
N ALA A 381 -8.55 -20.47 4.64
CA ALA A 381 -7.92 -21.25 3.58
C ALA A 381 -6.39 -21.08 3.62
N GLN A 382 -5.66 -22.13 3.20
CA GLN A 382 -4.20 -22.15 3.31
C GLN A 382 -3.52 -21.01 2.54
N ASP A 383 -4.08 -20.61 1.39
CA ASP A 383 -3.62 -19.48 0.58
C ASP A 383 -3.75 -18.14 1.31
N VAL A 384 -4.75 -18.00 2.18
CA VAL A 384 -4.93 -16.82 3.04
C VAL A 384 -3.87 -16.79 4.15
N LEU A 385 -3.61 -17.94 4.78
CA LEU A 385 -2.62 -18.06 5.86
C LEU A 385 -1.18 -17.87 5.35
N SER A 386 -0.90 -18.33 4.13
CA SER A 386 0.40 -18.16 3.47
C SER A 386 0.48 -16.91 2.61
N MET A 387 -0.46 -15.96 2.75
CA MET A 387 -0.51 -14.78 1.91
C MET A 387 0.74 -13.91 2.13
N ASP A 388 1.51 -13.72 1.06
CA ASP A 388 2.72 -12.90 1.06
C ASP A 388 2.40 -11.47 0.62
N ASN A 389 1.56 -10.79 1.40
CA ASN A 389 1.19 -9.39 1.20
C ASN A 389 1.39 -8.63 2.51
N TRP A 390 2.15 -7.54 2.46
CA TRP A 390 2.50 -6.70 3.63
C TRP A 390 1.29 -6.06 4.32
N PHE A 391 0.16 -5.95 3.63
CA PHE A 391 -1.08 -5.43 4.18
C PHE A 391 -2.02 -6.54 4.66
N SER A 392 -1.60 -7.81 4.62
CA SER A 392 -2.36 -8.91 5.19
C SER A 392 -2.14 -9.02 6.70
N LEU A 393 -3.22 -9.36 7.43
CA LEU A 393 -3.12 -9.61 8.87
C LEU A 393 -2.20 -10.81 9.15
N ALA A 394 -2.26 -11.85 8.31
CA ALA A 394 -1.45 -13.07 8.47
C ALA A 394 0.06 -12.82 8.40
N LEU A 395 0.54 -12.06 7.41
CA LEU A 395 1.97 -11.72 7.31
C LEU A 395 2.41 -10.80 8.47
N MET A 396 1.58 -9.81 8.81
CA MET A 396 1.85 -8.94 9.96
C MET A 396 1.98 -9.74 11.25
N SER A 397 1.06 -10.68 11.53
CA SER A 397 1.10 -11.53 12.74
C SER A 397 2.37 -12.36 12.77
N ARG A 398 2.77 -12.99 11.66
CA ARG A 398 4.02 -13.76 11.58
C ARG A 398 5.26 -12.91 11.87
N ILE A 399 5.32 -11.69 11.34
CA ILE A 399 6.46 -10.77 11.54
C ILE A 399 6.51 -10.28 13.00
N TYR A 400 5.35 -10.00 13.60
CA TYR A 400 5.23 -9.58 14.99
C TYR A 400 5.55 -10.73 15.97
N GLU A 401 5.05 -11.93 15.71
CA GLU A 401 5.40 -13.15 16.46
C GLU A 401 6.91 -13.43 16.39
N HIS A 402 7.54 -13.23 15.22
CA HIS A 402 8.98 -13.37 15.11
C HIS A 402 9.72 -12.33 15.96
N PHE A 403 9.31 -11.05 15.92
CA PHE A 403 9.89 -10.01 16.76
C PHE A 403 9.80 -10.36 18.26
N THR A 404 8.60 -10.75 18.72
CA THR A 404 8.37 -11.13 20.13
C THR A 404 9.08 -12.42 20.52
N SER A 405 9.33 -13.34 19.59
CA SER A 405 10.12 -14.54 19.86
C SER A 405 11.63 -14.26 20.02
N LEU A 406 12.11 -13.16 19.43
CA LEU A 406 13.49 -12.69 19.55
C LEU A 406 13.71 -11.90 20.84
N ASP A 407 12.70 -11.15 21.30
CA ASP A 407 12.68 -10.39 22.56
C ASP A 407 12.51 -11.33 23.77
N LEU A 408 13.63 -11.74 24.37
CA LEU A 408 13.62 -12.80 25.39
C LEU A 408 13.23 -12.29 26.77
N ASP A 409 13.54 -11.03 27.05
CA ASP A 409 13.22 -10.39 28.33
C ASP A 409 11.86 -9.68 28.32
N GLY A 410 11.25 -9.53 27.13
CA GLY A 410 9.92 -8.98 26.93
C GLY A 410 9.87 -7.48 27.18
N ASP A 411 10.99 -6.77 27.01
CA ASP A 411 11.07 -5.33 27.24
C ASP A 411 10.62 -4.49 26.03
N GLY A 412 10.28 -5.15 24.92
CA GLY A 412 9.73 -4.57 23.70
C GLY A 412 10.79 -3.99 22.75
N VAL A 413 12.08 -4.26 23.00
CA VAL A 413 13.19 -3.89 22.11
C VAL A 413 14.15 -5.06 21.93
N LEU A 414 15.00 -5.01 20.90
CA LEU A 414 15.98 -6.05 20.62
C LEU A 414 17.40 -5.57 20.85
N THR A 415 18.19 -6.41 21.50
CA THR A 415 19.65 -6.31 21.61
C THR A 415 20.36 -6.95 20.41
N VAL A 416 21.67 -6.73 20.29
CA VAL A 416 22.50 -7.35 19.23
C VAL A 416 22.47 -8.88 19.37
N GLU A 417 22.46 -9.38 20.60
CA GLU A 417 22.41 -10.81 20.94
C GLU A 417 21.07 -11.47 20.63
N GLU A 418 19.98 -10.71 20.67
CA GLU A 418 18.64 -11.17 20.31
C GLU A 418 18.45 -11.16 18.80
N LEU A 419 18.81 -10.06 18.12
CA LEU A 419 18.75 -10.00 16.66
C LEU A 419 19.69 -11.01 16.01
N SER A 420 20.81 -11.40 16.63
CA SER A 420 21.69 -12.44 16.09
C SER A 420 21.05 -13.83 16.02
N ARG A 421 19.86 -14.04 16.61
CA ARG A 421 19.06 -15.26 16.44
C ARG A 421 18.11 -15.22 15.25
N TYR A 422 17.97 -14.06 14.59
CA TYR A 422 17.13 -13.89 13.41
C TYR A 422 17.48 -14.91 12.33
N CYS A 423 16.46 -15.55 11.74
CA CYS A 423 16.62 -16.62 10.74
C CYS A 423 17.56 -17.73 11.23
N GLU A 424 17.39 -18.15 12.48
CA GLU A 424 18.22 -19.16 13.17
C GLU A 424 19.73 -18.85 13.06
N SER A 425 20.07 -17.59 13.33
CA SER A 425 21.44 -17.08 13.21
C SER A 425 22.01 -17.17 11.79
N GLY A 426 21.18 -16.97 10.77
CA GLY A 426 21.60 -16.99 9.36
C GLY A 426 22.45 -15.79 8.94
N PHE A 427 22.28 -14.63 9.59
CA PHE A 427 23.09 -13.43 9.32
C PHE A 427 24.43 -13.51 10.06
N THR A 428 25.51 -13.01 9.45
CA THR A 428 26.83 -12.99 10.11
C THR A 428 26.85 -11.99 11.26
N ARG A 429 27.66 -12.25 12.29
CA ARG A 429 27.80 -11.34 13.44
C ARG A 429 28.22 -9.92 13.02
N LEU A 430 29.15 -9.82 12.06
CA LEU A 430 29.60 -8.55 11.48
C LEU A 430 28.41 -7.74 10.93
N VAL A 431 27.50 -8.39 10.22
CA VAL A 431 26.33 -7.71 9.63
C VAL A 431 25.37 -7.23 10.71
N VAL A 432 25.09 -8.06 11.72
CA VAL A 432 24.21 -7.67 12.83
C VAL A 432 24.79 -6.48 13.60
N GLU A 433 26.08 -6.48 13.91
CA GLU A 433 26.75 -5.34 14.57
C GLU A 433 26.66 -4.07 13.71
N ARG A 434 26.89 -4.18 12.41
CA ARG A 434 26.77 -3.05 11.47
C ARG A 434 25.34 -2.53 11.32
N VAL A 435 24.32 -3.39 11.38
CA VAL A 435 22.92 -2.95 11.41
C VAL A 435 22.68 -2.03 12.61
N PHE A 436 23.18 -2.43 13.78
CA PHE A 436 23.07 -1.64 15.00
C PHE A 436 23.83 -0.31 14.87
N GLU A 437 25.09 -0.34 14.44
CA GLU A 437 25.91 0.86 14.26
C GLU A 437 25.32 1.87 13.27
N CYS A 438 24.74 1.39 12.16
CA CYS A 438 24.26 2.27 11.08
C CYS A 438 22.82 2.74 11.26
N HIS A 439 21.95 1.87 11.78
CA HIS A 439 20.49 2.06 11.66
C HIS A 439 19.78 2.12 13.01
N VAL A 440 20.41 1.69 14.10
CA VAL A 440 19.81 1.75 15.43
C VAL A 440 20.22 3.06 16.12
N PRO A 441 19.28 3.93 16.51
CA PRO A 441 19.61 5.18 17.18
C PRO A 441 20.38 4.95 18.47
N GLN A 442 21.57 5.53 18.57
CA GLN A 442 22.37 5.47 19.80
C GLN A 442 21.83 6.50 20.81
N SER A 443 20.78 6.14 21.54
CA SER A 443 20.37 6.92 22.72
C SER A 443 21.43 6.76 23.80
N SER A 444 21.77 7.87 24.48
CA SER A 444 22.85 8.02 25.47
C SER A 444 22.98 6.95 26.58
N LYS A 445 22.06 5.97 26.69
CA LYS A 445 22.07 4.89 27.69
C LYS A 445 21.87 3.47 27.15
N ARG A 446 21.34 3.28 25.93
CA ARG A 446 21.02 1.96 25.36
C ARG A 446 21.13 1.98 23.83
N HIS A 447 21.71 0.93 23.27
CA HIS A 447 21.81 0.68 21.83
C HIS A 447 20.91 -0.51 21.50
N VAL A 448 19.60 -0.22 21.38
CA VAL A 448 18.52 -1.22 21.31
C VAL A 448 17.61 -0.89 20.13
N MET A 449 17.18 -1.92 19.42
CA MET A 449 16.36 -1.82 18.22
C MET A 449 14.88 -1.90 18.59
N ASP A 450 14.12 -0.86 18.28
CA ASP A 450 12.67 -0.90 18.45
C ASP A 450 11.98 -1.66 17.30
N TYR A 451 10.68 -1.92 17.45
CA TYR A 451 9.89 -2.59 16.42
C TYR A 451 9.91 -1.86 15.07
N LYS A 452 9.98 -0.52 15.06
CA LYS A 452 10.02 0.26 13.81
C LYS A 452 11.32 0.04 13.04
N THR A 453 12.45 0.07 13.74
CA THR A 453 13.77 -0.20 13.17
C THR A 453 13.90 -1.67 12.77
N TYR A 454 13.31 -2.60 13.51
CA TYR A 454 13.22 -4.01 13.12
C TYR A 454 12.46 -4.18 11.79
N LEU A 455 11.33 -3.50 11.61
CA LEU A 455 10.60 -3.54 10.34
C LEU A 455 11.43 -3.01 9.15
N ASP A 456 12.23 -1.95 9.35
CA ASP A 456 13.15 -1.48 8.31
C ASP A 456 14.16 -2.57 7.91
N PHE A 457 14.69 -3.29 8.89
CA PHE A 457 15.60 -4.41 8.65
C PHE A 457 14.93 -5.54 7.87
N VAL A 458 13.71 -5.92 8.23
CA VAL A 458 12.92 -6.94 7.51
C VAL A 458 12.68 -6.50 6.06
N ILE A 459 12.18 -5.27 5.84
CA ILE A 459 11.90 -4.74 4.50
C ILE A 459 13.20 -4.68 3.66
N ALA A 460 14.31 -4.22 4.25
CA ALA A 460 15.58 -4.11 3.55
C ALA A 460 16.12 -5.46 3.09
N THR A 461 16.00 -6.48 3.92
CA THR A 461 16.54 -7.82 3.63
C THR A 461 15.66 -8.61 2.66
N GLU A 462 14.33 -8.48 2.75
CA GLU A 462 13.38 -9.14 1.84
C GLU A 462 13.31 -8.48 0.45
N HIS A 463 13.47 -7.16 0.38
CA HIS A 463 13.37 -6.39 -0.85
C HIS A 463 14.71 -5.75 -1.25
N ALA A 464 15.81 -6.48 -1.08
CA ALA A 464 17.20 -6.03 -1.30
C ALA A 464 17.46 -5.40 -2.68
N ALA A 465 16.67 -5.77 -3.70
CA ALA A 465 16.80 -5.22 -5.05
C ALA A 465 16.26 -3.79 -5.22
N THR A 466 15.50 -3.28 -4.26
CA THR A 466 14.93 -1.93 -4.33
C THR A 466 15.95 -0.88 -3.94
N MET A 467 15.90 0.30 -4.55
CA MET A 467 16.88 1.38 -4.28
C MET A 467 16.99 1.77 -2.79
N PRO A 468 15.89 1.88 -2.02
CA PRO A 468 15.98 2.16 -0.58
C PRO A 468 16.68 1.03 0.19
N ALA A 469 16.35 -0.22 -0.10
CA ALA A 469 17.00 -1.38 0.51
C ALA A 469 18.49 -1.46 0.16
N MET A 470 18.85 -1.22 -1.11
CA MET A 470 20.26 -1.17 -1.52
C MET A 470 21.04 -0.12 -0.74
N LYS A 471 20.49 1.08 -0.52
CA LYS A 471 21.13 2.11 0.31
C LYS A 471 21.25 1.70 1.78
N TYR A 472 20.23 1.06 2.33
CA TYR A 472 20.25 0.52 3.69
C TYR A 472 21.35 -0.53 3.86
N ILE A 473 21.48 -1.44 2.89
CA ILE A 473 22.51 -2.47 2.88
C ILE A 473 23.89 -1.85 2.60
N TRP A 474 23.96 -0.83 1.75
CA TRP A 474 25.22 -0.16 1.42
C TRP A 474 25.89 0.46 2.65
N SER A 475 25.13 1.07 3.56
CA SER A 475 25.71 1.61 4.80
C SER A 475 26.26 0.51 5.72
N ILE A 476 25.69 -0.69 5.67
CA ILE A 476 26.21 -1.86 6.39
C ILE A 476 27.56 -2.26 5.81
N LEU A 477 27.68 -2.32 4.47
CA LEU A 477 28.87 -2.74 3.75
C LEU A 477 30.02 -1.72 3.80
N ASP A 478 29.72 -0.42 3.86
CA ASP A 478 30.69 0.67 3.90
C ASP A 478 31.31 0.84 5.30
N LEU A 479 32.22 -0.08 5.66
CA LEU A 479 32.94 -0.06 6.95
C LEU A 479 33.83 1.18 7.13
N GLU A 480 34.28 1.79 6.03
CA GLU A 480 35.16 2.96 6.03
C GLU A 480 34.37 4.29 6.04
N GLU A 481 33.03 4.23 6.02
CA GLU A 481 32.10 5.38 5.98
C GLU A 481 32.40 6.38 4.84
N THR A 482 32.88 5.89 3.70
CA THR A 482 33.23 6.74 2.55
C THR A 482 32.00 7.36 1.88
N LYS A 483 30.84 6.68 1.99
CA LYS A 483 29.54 6.97 1.36
C LYS A 483 29.53 6.91 -0.16
N SER A 484 30.64 6.52 -0.80
CA SER A 484 30.79 6.52 -2.26
C SER A 484 31.14 5.14 -2.82
N PHE A 485 32.08 4.43 -2.20
CA PHE A 485 32.56 3.14 -2.68
C PHE A 485 32.84 2.17 -1.53
N VAL A 486 32.84 0.86 -1.82
CA VAL A 486 33.30 -0.18 -0.90
C VAL A 486 34.52 -0.84 -1.52
N SER A 487 35.64 -0.88 -0.79
CA SER A 487 36.87 -1.51 -1.25
C SER A 487 36.69 -3.02 -1.40
N VAL A 488 37.40 -3.64 -2.36
CA VAL A 488 37.36 -5.10 -2.55
C VAL A 488 37.87 -5.84 -1.30
N ASP A 489 38.82 -5.25 -0.57
CA ASP A 489 39.27 -5.76 0.73
C ASP A 489 38.16 -5.74 1.79
N THR A 490 37.32 -4.70 1.81
CA THR A 490 36.15 -4.65 2.70
C THR A 490 35.14 -5.74 2.33
N LEU A 491 34.83 -5.93 1.05
CA LEU A 491 33.96 -7.04 0.60
C LEU A 491 34.52 -8.41 0.99
N ARG A 492 35.85 -8.56 0.94
CA ARG A 492 36.54 -9.78 1.39
C ARG A 492 36.31 -10.08 2.87
N CYS A 493 36.21 -9.07 3.72
CA CYS A 493 35.89 -9.24 5.13
C CYS A 493 34.49 -9.88 5.31
N PHE A 494 33.47 -9.40 4.61
CA PHE A 494 32.14 -10.01 4.63
C PHE A 494 32.17 -11.45 4.10
N CYS A 495 32.85 -11.69 2.96
CA CYS A 495 33.00 -13.03 2.38
C CYS A 495 33.73 -14.00 3.33
N LYS A 496 34.66 -13.49 4.14
CA LYS A 496 35.39 -14.28 5.14
C LYS A 496 34.47 -14.72 6.28
N GLU A 497 33.64 -13.84 6.81
CA GLU A 497 32.65 -14.20 7.83
C GLU A 497 31.65 -15.22 7.29
N VAL A 498 31.16 -15.03 6.07
CA VAL A 498 30.30 -16.02 5.38
C VAL A 498 30.98 -17.38 5.28
N ALA A 499 32.24 -17.43 4.81
CA ALA A 499 32.99 -18.68 4.69
C ALA A 499 33.21 -19.37 6.05
N ASN A 500 33.54 -18.61 7.09
CA ASN A 500 33.73 -19.14 8.44
C ASN A 500 32.44 -19.78 8.98
N GLU A 501 31.30 -19.12 8.80
CA GLU A 501 30.00 -19.63 9.23
C GLU A 501 29.58 -20.90 8.47
N LEU A 502 29.83 -20.97 7.15
CA LEU A 502 29.57 -22.18 6.36
C LEU A 502 30.36 -23.39 6.87
N ILE A 503 31.63 -23.17 7.23
CA ILE A 503 32.51 -24.22 7.77
C ILE A 503 32.07 -24.59 9.19
N ALA A 504 31.80 -23.61 10.05
CA ALA A 504 31.40 -23.83 11.44
C ALA A 504 30.08 -24.59 11.55
N ASN A 505 29.13 -24.33 10.66
CA ASN A 505 27.83 -25.02 10.59
C ASN A 505 27.88 -26.34 9.79
N GLY A 506 29.05 -26.72 9.26
CA GLY A 506 29.23 -27.98 8.52
C GLY A 506 28.51 -28.03 7.16
N LEU A 507 28.15 -26.88 6.60
CA LEU A 507 27.48 -26.78 5.30
C LEU A 507 28.46 -26.95 4.13
N MET A 508 29.72 -26.51 4.31
CA MET A 508 30.79 -26.63 3.31
C MET A 508 32.14 -26.88 3.99
N THR A 509 33.03 -27.66 3.37
CA THR A 509 34.32 -28.04 4.00
C THR A 509 35.53 -27.24 3.55
N ASP A 510 35.58 -26.82 2.28
CA ASP A 510 36.78 -26.22 1.67
C ASP A 510 36.48 -24.89 0.94
N ILE A 511 35.46 -24.16 1.40
CA ILE A 511 35.11 -22.85 0.83
C ILE A 511 36.06 -21.76 1.35
N SER A 512 36.63 -20.97 0.44
CA SER A 512 37.50 -19.85 0.80
C SER A 512 36.80 -18.51 0.57
N ALA A 513 37.12 -17.53 1.42
CA ALA A 513 36.64 -16.14 1.25
C ALA A 513 36.95 -15.57 -0.15
N GLN A 514 38.08 -15.99 -0.75
CA GLN A 514 38.46 -15.56 -2.10
C GLN A 514 37.54 -16.13 -3.18
N SER A 515 37.07 -17.37 -3.01
CA SER A 515 36.14 -18.01 -3.96
C SER A 515 34.80 -17.26 -3.99
N ILE A 516 34.24 -17.01 -2.80
CA ILE A 516 32.98 -16.25 -2.65
C ILE A 516 33.14 -14.84 -3.22
N LEU A 517 34.25 -14.17 -2.87
CA LEU A 517 34.54 -12.82 -3.36
C LEU A 517 34.65 -12.78 -4.88
N SER A 518 35.36 -13.72 -5.50
CA SER A 518 35.49 -13.78 -6.96
C SER A 518 34.13 -13.91 -7.64
N GLU A 519 33.25 -14.77 -7.13
CA GLU A 519 31.90 -14.93 -7.67
C GLU A 519 31.03 -13.68 -7.48
N VAL A 520 31.13 -13.03 -6.31
CA VAL A 520 30.48 -11.74 -6.05
C VAL A 520 30.96 -10.65 -7.02
N ILE A 521 32.27 -10.53 -7.22
CA ILE A 521 32.86 -9.54 -8.14
C ILE A 521 32.50 -9.84 -9.59
N ASP A 522 32.47 -11.11 -10.00
CA ASP A 522 32.05 -11.51 -11.34
C ASP A 522 30.57 -11.17 -11.61
N MET A 523 29.69 -11.34 -10.60
CA MET A 523 28.29 -10.93 -10.69
C MET A 523 28.13 -9.42 -10.78
N ILE A 524 28.88 -8.65 -9.98
CA ILE A 524 28.80 -7.17 -9.97
C ILE A 524 29.41 -6.59 -11.26
N ASN A 525 30.53 -7.15 -11.72
CA ASN A 525 31.36 -6.67 -12.81
C ASN A 525 31.66 -5.15 -12.70
N PRO A 526 32.35 -4.71 -11.63
CA PRO A 526 32.56 -3.30 -11.36
C PRO A 526 33.45 -2.61 -12.40
N LYS A 527 33.27 -1.29 -12.57
CA LYS A 527 34.09 -0.49 -13.49
C LYS A 527 35.58 -0.50 -13.13
N TRP A 528 35.88 -0.61 -11.83
CA TRP A 528 37.24 -0.59 -11.28
C TRP A 528 37.49 -1.85 -10.44
N HIS A 529 38.71 -2.37 -10.47
CA HIS A 529 39.04 -3.65 -9.81
C HIS A 529 39.38 -3.53 -8.33
N GLU A 530 39.52 -2.32 -7.77
CA GLU A 530 39.91 -2.09 -6.37
C GLU A 530 38.72 -1.70 -5.48
N TRP A 531 37.62 -1.22 -6.07
CA TRP A 531 36.42 -0.83 -5.34
C TRP A 531 35.16 -1.03 -6.17
N VAL A 532 34.04 -1.10 -5.48
CA VAL A 532 32.69 -1.20 -6.04
C VAL A 532 31.92 0.05 -5.65
N GLU A 533 31.18 0.63 -6.59
CA GLU A 533 30.21 1.71 -6.32
C GLU A 533 28.78 1.16 -6.28
N LEU A 534 27.87 1.87 -5.61
CA LEU A 534 26.44 1.48 -5.59
C LEU A 534 25.86 1.38 -7.01
N GLU A 535 26.33 2.24 -7.93
CA GLU A 535 25.93 2.21 -9.33
C GLU A 535 26.37 0.93 -10.05
N ASP A 536 27.51 0.34 -9.68
CA ASP A 536 27.97 -0.93 -10.25
C ASP A 536 27.02 -2.06 -9.88
N ILE A 537 26.57 -2.11 -8.62
CA ILE A 537 25.55 -3.09 -8.17
C ILE A 537 24.24 -2.91 -8.94
N VAL A 538 23.76 -1.67 -9.10
CA VAL A 538 22.53 -1.38 -9.84
C VAL A 538 22.65 -1.80 -11.31
N ASN A 539 23.78 -1.53 -11.95
CA ASN A 539 24.03 -1.85 -13.35
C ASN A 539 24.22 -3.35 -13.59
N SER A 540 24.66 -4.10 -12.58
CA SER A 540 24.82 -5.56 -12.67
C SER A 540 23.51 -6.30 -12.92
N GLY A 541 22.37 -5.77 -12.41
CA GLY A 541 21.10 -6.48 -12.41
C GLY A 541 21.02 -7.68 -11.46
N HIS A 542 22.09 -7.95 -10.70
CA HIS A 542 22.22 -9.08 -9.77
C HIS A 542 22.09 -8.67 -8.29
N GLN A 543 21.61 -7.46 -8.00
CA GLN A 543 21.45 -6.95 -6.64
C GLN A 543 20.60 -7.84 -5.72
N ALA A 544 19.59 -8.53 -6.27
CA ALA A 544 18.72 -9.44 -5.51
C ALA A 544 19.44 -10.70 -4.99
N THR A 545 20.63 -10.99 -5.52
CA THR A 545 21.42 -12.18 -5.18
C THR A 545 22.69 -11.78 -4.45
N VAL A 546 23.43 -10.82 -5.00
CA VAL A 546 24.72 -10.36 -4.45
C VAL A 546 24.56 -9.79 -3.03
N LEU A 547 23.57 -8.93 -2.80
CA LEU A 547 23.42 -8.28 -1.50
C LEU A 547 23.02 -9.29 -0.41
N PRO A 548 22.02 -10.17 -0.59
CA PRO A 548 21.70 -11.19 0.42
C PRO A 548 22.86 -12.15 0.74
N ILE A 549 23.70 -12.50 -0.25
CA ILE A 549 24.90 -13.33 -0.07
C ILE A 549 25.90 -12.68 0.88
N LEU A 550 26.15 -11.38 0.73
CA LEU A 550 27.08 -10.65 1.58
C LEU A 550 26.58 -10.51 3.03
N LEU A 551 25.27 -10.64 3.25
CA LEU A 551 24.65 -10.49 4.56
C LEU A 551 24.54 -11.82 5.33
N SER A 552 24.29 -12.92 4.64
CA SER A 552 23.94 -14.21 5.24
C SER A 552 24.60 -15.38 4.54
N TYR A 553 25.20 -16.27 5.32
CA TYR A 553 25.78 -17.50 4.80
C TYR A 553 24.73 -18.49 4.28
N ARG A 554 23.51 -18.44 4.80
CA ARG A 554 22.39 -19.26 4.30
C ARG A 554 21.97 -18.84 2.90
N ASN A 555 21.99 -17.53 2.61
CA ASN A 555 21.72 -17.03 1.27
C ASN A 555 22.81 -17.45 0.28
N PHE A 556 24.08 -17.45 0.70
CA PHE A 556 25.16 -18.02 -0.11
C PHE A 556 24.94 -19.51 -0.36
N TYR A 557 24.66 -20.29 0.68
CA TYR A 557 24.43 -21.73 0.54
C TYR A 557 23.24 -22.06 -0.39
N ALA A 558 22.13 -21.33 -0.24
CA ALA A 558 20.96 -21.49 -1.10
C ALA A 558 21.28 -21.13 -2.57
N TYR A 559 22.08 -20.08 -2.77
CA TYR A 559 22.57 -19.71 -4.10
C TYR A 559 23.48 -20.79 -4.68
N ASP A 560 24.46 -21.30 -3.94
CA ASP A 560 25.38 -22.35 -4.40
C ASP A 560 24.62 -23.65 -4.78
N CYS A 561 23.60 -24.02 -4.00
CA CYS A 561 22.76 -25.20 -4.25
C CYS A 561 21.72 -25.03 -5.37
N ARG A 562 21.57 -23.83 -5.96
CA ARG A 562 20.44 -23.50 -6.87
C ARG A 562 20.31 -24.45 -8.07
N GLU A 563 21.43 -24.87 -8.64
CA GLU A 563 21.42 -25.75 -9.84
C GLU A 563 20.99 -27.17 -9.49
N GLN A 564 21.38 -27.65 -8.30
CA GLN A 564 20.98 -28.97 -7.81
C GLN A 564 19.49 -29.00 -7.46
N THR A 565 19.00 -27.96 -6.79
CA THR A 565 17.56 -27.82 -6.48
C THR A 565 16.71 -27.72 -7.74
N ALA A 566 17.16 -26.97 -8.75
CA ALA A 566 16.48 -26.86 -10.04
C ALA A 566 16.46 -28.19 -10.81
N ALA A 567 17.52 -28.99 -10.72
CA ALA A 567 17.58 -30.31 -11.33
C ALA A 567 16.59 -31.28 -10.67
N VAL A 568 16.54 -31.33 -9.32
CA VAL A 568 15.63 -32.19 -8.57
C VAL A 568 14.16 -31.81 -8.82
N ALA A 569 13.85 -30.51 -8.88
CA ALA A 569 12.49 -30.05 -9.18
C ALA A 569 12.03 -30.45 -10.59
N ASN A 570 12.92 -30.43 -11.59
CA ASN A 570 12.58 -30.86 -12.94
C ASN A 570 12.34 -32.37 -13.06
N ASP A 571 13.01 -33.18 -12.24
CA ASP A 571 12.83 -34.64 -12.22
C ASP A 571 11.52 -35.07 -11.53
N GLU A 572 10.95 -34.27 -10.61
CA GLU A 572 9.65 -34.54 -9.99
C GLU A 572 8.44 -34.34 -10.93
N TYR A 573 8.63 -33.62 -12.04
CA TYR A 573 7.60 -33.37 -13.07
C TYR A 573 7.83 -34.15 -14.38
N ALA A 574 8.85 -35.01 -14.44
CA ALA A 574 9.16 -35.91 -15.56
C ALA A 574 8.67 -37.34 -15.30
#